data_AF-A0A7J7K4C6-F1
#
_entry.id   AF-A0A7J7K4C6-F1
#
_cell.length_a   1.000
_cell.length_b   1.000
_cell.length_c   1.000
_cell.angle_alpha   90.00
_cell.angle_beta   90.00
_cell.angle_gamma   90.00
#
_symmetry.space_group_name_H-M   'P 1'
#
loop_
_entity.id
_entity.type
_entity.pdbx_description
1 polymer ?
#
loop_
_entity_poly.entity_id
_entity_poly.type
_entity_poly.pdbx_seq_one_letter_code
_entity_poly.pdbx_strand_id
1 'polypeptide(L)'
;MRINIGYRIPIWRSRQVWPAYGLLSSMLLYGLEFIKDGYELPPYGMGLRQVRWALEYFRKCYVDKDRFYAQVADGDADHSWWGRPEDNYQHRPTFTIGGDKPKGGADIMGETAQLWLLDMLCSKTLVYLAFAEALLADAKQLYILGKQNRGTANSIIPKLQKFYSSDAWEDEMAHAAAWLAYAVGSGSGEYQGYLSDAKNYFKGGEVPWSLDWSEKRPAVAFMLYKLTGGEYKSDIENFLKEWLPGGSLPRTPKGLVWRDKWGSNRYAANAAMLALLAAKNGINTKQYYDFAASQINFMLGDAGRSYVVGFGQNSPHRASHKAASCPWKPAICGWDQFFSSAPNPHVLTGALVGGPSDVNGTFSDDRTMFEFTEVATDYNAGFASALAGIQ
;
A
#
# COMPACT_ATOMS: atom_id res chain seq x y z
N MET A 1 -10.85 -6.85 -22.73
CA MET A 1 -11.74 -5.72 -22.39
C MET A 1 -10.82 -4.62 -21.89
N ARG A 2 -10.51 -3.60 -22.72
CA ARG A 2 -9.51 -2.58 -22.35
C ARG A 2 -10.11 -1.61 -21.33
N ILE A 3 -9.65 -1.68 -20.09
CA ILE A 3 -10.12 -0.81 -19.01
C ILE A 3 -9.40 0.53 -19.16
N ASN A 4 -10.14 1.57 -19.54
CA ASN A 4 -9.64 2.94 -19.61
C ASN A 4 -9.52 3.50 -18.18
N ILE A 5 -8.34 3.39 -17.56
CA ILE A 5 -8.05 3.88 -16.21
C ILE A 5 -7.80 5.41 -16.25
N GLY A 6 -8.70 6.16 -16.87
CA GLY A 6 -8.60 7.61 -17.05
C GLY A 6 -9.02 8.44 -15.83
N TYR A 7 -9.14 7.85 -14.64
CA TYR A 7 -9.83 8.51 -13.52
C TYR A 7 -8.94 8.66 -12.30
N ARG A 8 -8.95 9.88 -11.74
CA ARG A 8 -8.27 10.27 -10.51
C ARG A 8 -8.63 9.28 -9.41
N ILE A 9 -7.65 8.58 -8.85
CA ILE A 9 -7.79 8.04 -7.50
C ILE A 9 -7.87 9.27 -6.59
N PRO A 10 -9.00 9.54 -5.91
CA PRO A 10 -9.14 10.71 -5.08
C PRO A 10 -8.33 10.50 -3.80
N ILE A 11 -7.06 10.91 -3.81
CA ILE A 11 -6.22 10.97 -2.61
C ILE A 11 -6.64 12.23 -1.86
N TRP A 12 -7.73 12.11 -1.10
CA TRP A 12 -8.10 13.12 -0.11
C TRP A 12 -7.15 12.98 1.07
N ARG A 13 -6.65 14.12 1.58
CA ARG A 13 -5.72 14.29 2.71
C ARG A 13 -5.89 13.17 3.75
N SER A 14 -5.18 12.05 3.58
CA SER A 14 -5.17 11.03 4.61
C SER A 14 -4.31 11.57 5.76
N ARG A 15 -4.84 11.39 6.96
CA ARG A 15 -4.43 12.10 8.17
C ARG A 15 -3.56 11.25 9.08
N GLN A 16 -3.15 10.08 8.59
CA GLN A 16 -2.19 9.20 9.21
C GLN A 16 -1.06 9.03 8.20
N VAL A 17 0.15 9.40 8.59
CA VAL A 17 1.29 9.54 7.67
C VAL A 17 1.79 8.18 7.21
N TRP A 18 1.90 7.25 8.15
CA TRP A 18 2.80 6.15 7.91
C TRP A 18 2.19 4.87 7.30
N PRO A 19 0.96 4.46 7.62
CA PRO A 19 0.42 3.28 6.94
C PRO A 19 -0.32 3.64 5.65
N ALA A 20 -0.94 4.82 5.59
CA ALA A 20 -1.69 5.25 4.42
C ALA A 20 -0.77 5.56 3.22
N TYR A 21 0.40 6.17 3.42
CA TYR A 21 1.27 6.57 2.30
C TYR A 21 2.47 5.63 2.08
N GLY A 22 2.91 4.91 3.13
CA GLY A 22 4.01 3.95 3.08
C GLY A 22 3.73 2.79 2.12
N LEU A 23 2.67 2.03 2.37
CA LEU A 23 2.26 0.89 1.53
C LEU A 23 1.68 1.32 0.17
N LEU A 24 0.88 2.42 0.15
CA LEU A 24 0.35 2.96 -1.10
C LEU A 24 1.47 3.12 -2.12
N SER A 25 2.55 3.75 -1.69
CA SER A 25 3.65 4.03 -2.57
C SER A 25 4.45 2.76 -2.88
N SER A 26 4.66 1.86 -1.90
CA SER A 26 5.52 0.67 -2.05
C SER A 26 4.97 -0.40 -2.97
N MET A 27 3.67 -0.70 -2.91
CA MET A 27 3.03 -1.67 -3.82
C MET A 27 2.78 -1.06 -5.22
N LEU A 28 2.54 0.25 -5.29
CA LEU A 28 2.52 0.97 -6.58
C LEU A 28 3.91 0.97 -7.25
N LEU A 29 5.02 0.88 -6.49
CA LEU A 29 6.38 0.73 -7.06
C LEU A 29 6.44 -0.47 -7.99
N TYR A 30 6.00 -1.61 -7.49
CA TYR A 30 6.08 -2.86 -8.21
C TYR A 30 5.26 -2.82 -9.49
N GLY A 31 4.08 -2.21 -9.44
CA GLY A 31 3.26 -1.96 -10.62
C GLY A 31 3.99 -1.09 -11.65
N LEU A 32 4.46 0.09 -11.23
CA LEU A 32 5.07 1.08 -12.11
C LEU A 32 6.43 0.65 -12.68
N GLU A 33 7.19 -0.16 -11.96
CA GLU A 33 8.52 -0.63 -12.38
C GLU A 33 8.47 -1.97 -13.13
N PHE A 34 7.79 -2.97 -12.57
CA PHE A 34 7.81 -4.34 -13.09
C PHE A 34 6.56 -4.74 -13.89
N ILE A 35 5.51 -3.91 -13.88
CA ILE A 35 4.26 -4.12 -14.62
C ILE A 35 3.96 -2.91 -15.55
N LYS A 36 4.98 -2.11 -15.87
CA LYS A 36 4.85 -0.86 -16.63
C LYS A 36 4.08 -0.98 -17.95
N ASP A 37 4.20 -2.10 -18.66
CA ASP A 37 3.54 -2.36 -19.94
C ASP A 37 2.01 -2.43 -19.82
N GLY A 38 1.50 -2.55 -18.60
CA GLY A 38 0.08 -2.49 -18.25
C GLY A 38 -0.53 -1.10 -18.15
N TYR A 39 0.30 -0.06 -18.03
CA TYR A 39 -0.16 1.31 -17.93
C TYR A 39 -0.19 1.95 -19.32
N GLU A 40 -1.36 2.34 -19.80
CA GLU A 40 -1.44 3.25 -20.95
C GLU A 40 -0.80 4.62 -20.59
N LEU A 41 -0.36 5.39 -21.60
CA LEU A 41 0.40 6.64 -21.41
C LEU A 41 -0.31 7.72 -20.55
N PRO A 42 -1.65 7.89 -20.57
CA PRO A 42 -2.31 8.79 -19.61
C PRO A 42 -2.33 8.25 -18.15
N PRO A 43 -2.70 6.98 -17.89
CA PRO A 43 -2.59 6.35 -16.58
C PRO A 43 -1.18 6.33 -15.97
N TYR A 44 -0.12 6.10 -16.76
CA TYR A 44 1.26 6.08 -16.25
C TYR A 44 1.66 7.46 -15.69
N GLY A 45 1.47 8.54 -16.45
CA GLY A 45 1.75 9.89 -15.99
C GLY A 45 0.88 10.33 -14.80
N MET A 46 -0.34 9.79 -14.67
CA MET A 46 -1.19 10.00 -13.50
C MET A 46 -0.70 9.23 -12.27
N GLY A 47 -0.29 7.97 -12.42
CA GLY A 47 0.29 7.16 -11.35
C GLY A 47 1.54 7.82 -10.77
N LEU A 48 2.44 8.32 -11.62
CA LEU A 48 3.63 9.06 -11.18
C LEU A 48 3.30 10.31 -10.38
N ARG A 49 2.30 11.10 -10.82
CA ARG A 49 1.87 12.30 -10.06
C ARG A 49 1.30 11.96 -8.69
N GLN A 50 0.58 10.85 -8.58
CA GLN A 50 0.01 10.41 -7.29
C GLN A 50 1.11 10.00 -6.31
N VAL A 51 2.10 9.24 -6.77
CA VAL A 51 3.27 8.88 -5.96
C VAL A 51 4.04 10.14 -5.55
N ARG A 52 4.33 11.05 -6.50
CA ARG A 52 5.05 12.31 -6.21
C ARG A 52 4.44 13.11 -5.07
N TRP A 53 3.11 13.16 -4.97
CA TRP A 53 2.44 13.84 -3.87
C TRP A 53 2.83 13.26 -2.50
N ALA A 54 2.90 11.93 -2.37
CA ALA A 54 3.35 11.27 -1.16
C ALA A 54 4.84 11.51 -0.89
N LEU A 55 5.69 11.47 -1.93
CA LEU A 55 7.13 11.68 -1.78
C LEU A 55 7.47 13.10 -1.33
N GLU A 56 6.83 14.12 -1.91
CA GLU A 56 6.98 15.50 -1.49
C GLU A 56 6.55 15.70 -0.03
N TYR A 57 5.51 14.99 0.40
CA TYR A 57 5.09 14.99 1.79
C TYR A 57 6.15 14.35 2.70
N PHE A 58 6.68 13.18 2.34
CA PHE A 58 7.72 12.51 3.12
C PHE A 58 9.03 13.29 3.21
N ARG A 59 9.41 14.01 2.16
CA ARG A 59 10.57 14.93 2.22
C ARG A 59 10.36 16.07 3.19
N LYS A 60 9.13 16.56 3.35
CA LYS A 60 8.79 17.55 4.40
C LYS A 60 8.80 16.91 5.80
N CYS A 61 8.47 15.62 5.91
CA CYS A 61 8.55 14.88 7.17
C CYS A 61 9.99 14.55 7.59
N TYR A 62 10.94 14.46 6.65
CA TYR A 62 12.34 14.21 6.94
C TYR A 62 13.10 15.53 7.16
N VAL A 63 13.31 15.89 8.43
CA VAL A 63 13.85 17.19 8.86
C VAL A 63 15.24 16.98 9.46
N ASP A 64 16.13 17.95 9.23
CA ASP A 64 17.52 17.98 9.74
C ASP A 64 18.39 16.76 9.39
N LYS A 65 17.89 15.87 8.52
CA LYS A 65 18.51 14.60 8.12
C LYS A 65 18.75 13.60 9.26
N ASP A 66 18.06 13.78 10.37
CA ASP A 66 18.14 12.88 11.52
C ASP A 66 16.77 12.60 12.15
N ARG A 67 15.72 13.36 11.80
CA ARG A 67 14.39 13.27 12.37
C ARG A 67 13.33 13.03 11.30
N PHE A 68 12.37 12.17 11.60
CA PHE A 68 11.23 11.92 10.72
C PHE A 68 9.89 12.12 11.44
N TYR A 69 8.97 12.86 10.83
CA TYR A 69 7.59 13.03 11.29
C TYR A 69 6.73 11.83 10.87
N ALA A 70 6.57 10.89 11.79
CA ALA A 70 5.87 9.62 11.60
C ALA A 70 4.34 9.73 11.65
N GLN A 71 3.77 10.76 12.28
CA GLN A 71 2.33 10.99 12.31
C GLN A 71 1.96 12.45 12.55
N VAL A 72 0.86 12.90 11.93
CA VAL A 72 0.24 14.21 12.15
C VAL A 72 -1.21 14.01 12.57
N ALA A 73 -1.54 14.53 13.75
CA ALA A 73 -2.75 14.35 14.54
C ALA A 73 -2.83 13.05 15.35
N ASP A 74 -3.67 13.13 16.39
CA ASP A 74 -4.07 12.01 17.21
C ASP A 74 -5.23 11.27 16.54
N GLY A 75 -5.15 9.94 16.44
CA GLY A 75 -6.16 9.16 15.74
C GLY A 75 -7.52 9.15 16.45
N ASP A 76 -7.55 9.14 17.78
CA ASP A 76 -8.81 9.18 18.55
C ASP A 76 -9.49 10.54 18.40
N ALA A 77 -8.73 11.62 18.51
CA ALA A 77 -9.24 12.97 18.29
C ALA A 77 -9.76 13.14 16.86
N ASP A 78 -9.03 12.63 15.85
CA ASP A 78 -9.47 12.71 14.46
C ASP A 78 -10.75 11.90 14.23
N HIS A 79 -10.82 10.68 14.77
CA HIS A 79 -11.96 9.77 14.60
C HIS A 79 -13.19 10.20 15.43
N SER A 80 -13.02 11.03 16.46
CA SER A 80 -14.14 11.65 17.20
C SER A 80 -14.90 12.72 16.41
N TRP A 81 -14.37 13.11 15.25
CA TRP A 81 -14.94 14.14 14.40
C TRP A 81 -15.33 13.59 13.02
N TRP A 82 -16.51 13.96 12.55
CA TRP A 82 -17.02 13.64 11.21
C TRP A 82 -17.38 14.93 10.46
N GLY A 83 -16.90 15.08 9.23
CA GLY A 83 -17.16 16.28 8.42
C GLY A 83 -16.19 16.44 7.24
N ARG A 84 -16.23 17.62 6.59
CA ARG A 84 -15.31 17.95 5.49
C ARG A 84 -13.92 18.30 6.03
N PRO A 85 -12.82 17.74 5.50
CA PRO A 85 -11.52 17.93 6.10
C PRO A 85 -11.07 19.39 6.23
N GLU A 86 -11.61 20.30 5.42
CA GLU A 86 -11.41 21.76 5.45
C GLU A 86 -12.10 22.45 6.64
N ASP A 87 -13.08 21.80 7.24
CA ASP A 87 -13.89 22.29 8.37
C ASP A 87 -13.41 21.69 9.72
N ASN A 88 -12.29 20.96 9.73
CA ASN A 88 -11.71 20.43 10.96
C ASN A 88 -10.62 21.36 11.49
N TYR A 89 -10.91 22.01 12.62
CA TYR A 89 -10.00 22.93 13.32
C TYR A 89 -9.42 22.34 14.62
N GLN A 90 -9.55 21.02 14.85
CA GLN A 90 -8.99 20.37 16.03
C GLN A 90 -7.47 20.52 16.05
N HIS A 91 -6.88 20.58 17.25
CA HIS A 91 -5.42 20.54 17.41
C HIS A 91 -4.85 19.24 16.84
N ARG A 92 -3.80 19.35 16.02
CA ARG A 92 -3.17 18.23 15.31
C ARG A 92 -1.73 18.04 15.80
N PRO A 93 -1.50 17.30 16.90
CA PRO A 93 -0.15 17.08 17.40
C PRO A 93 0.69 16.32 16.38
N THR A 94 2.01 16.46 16.45
CA THR A 94 2.93 15.71 15.59
C THR A 94 3.74 14.71 16.39
N PHE A 95 4.07 13.57 15.78
CA PHE A 95 4.85 12.51 16.39
C PHE A 95 6.05 12.20 15.52
N THR A 96 7.22 12.13 16.15
CA THR A 96 8.52 12.01 15.49
C THR A 96 9.25 10.74 15.90
N ILE A 97 10.15 10.29 15.03
CA ILE A 97 11.14 9.23 15.25
C ILE A 97 12.53 9.77 14.82
N GLY A 98 13.61 9.13 15.27
CA GLY A 98 14.97 9.63 15.07
C GLY A 98 15.30 10.87 15.92
N GLY A 99 16.42 11.50 15.64
CA GLY A 99 16.95 12.66 16.35
C GLY A 99 17.25 12.33 17.81
N ASP A 100 16.49 12.95 18.71
CA ASP A 100 16.54 12.74 20.16
C ASP A 100 15.95 11.39 20.63
N LYS A 101 15.40 10.59 19.70
CA LYS A 101 14.82 9.27 19.97
C LYS A 101 15.65 8.16 19.33
N PRO A 102 16.70 7.64 19.99
CA PRO A 102 17.70 6.77 19.37
C PRO A 102 17.28 5.31 19.13
N LYS A 103 16.02 4.93 19.41
CA LYS A 103 15.50 3.56 19.27
C LYS A 103 14.03 3.63 18.83
N GLY A 104 13.63 2.74 17.91
CA GLY A 104 12.29 2.68 17.34
C GLY A 104 12.12 3.52 16.08
N GLY A 105 11.29 3.02 15.15
CA GLY A 105 10.96 3.68 13.89
C GLY A 105 11.73 3.16 12.68
N ALA A 106 12.48 2.08 12.79
CA ALA A 106 13.18 1.47 11.66
C ALA A 106 12.20 0.93 10.60
N ASP A 107 11.05 0.43 11.03
CA ASP A 107 9.91 0.08 10.19
C ASP A 107 9.52 1.27 9.29
N ILE A 108 9.36 2.46 9.89
CA ILE A 108 8.98 3.68 9.18
C ILE A 108 10.03 4.18 8.22
N MET A 109 11.27 4.24 8.70
CA MET A 109 12.39 4.75 7.94
C MET A 109 12.71 3.83 6.76
N GLY A 110 12.66 2.52 6.97
CA GLY A 110 12.82 1.51 5.92
C GLY A 110 11.75 1.63 4.84
N GLU A 111 10.48 1.62 5.24
CA GLU A 111 9.35 1.72 4.29
C GLU A 111 9.38 3.05 3.52
N THR A 112 9.87 4.14 4.10
CA THR A 112 9.96 5.44 3.42
C THR A 112 11.16 5.52 2.47
N ALA A 113 12.31 4.95 2.84
CA ALA A 113 13.54 5.02 2.06
C ALA A 113 13.36 4.44 0.65
N GLN A 114 12.66 3.32 0.52
CA GLN A 114 12.36 2.70 -0.78
C GLN A 114 11.49 3.59 -1.70
N LEU A 115 10.67 4.49 -1.16
CA LEU A 115 9.69 5.24 -1.96
C LEU A 115 10.35 6.33 -2.81
N TRP A 116 11.39 6.96 -2.26
CA TRP A 116 12.21 7.91 -3.01
C TRP A 116 12.96 7.24 -4.17
N LEU A 117 13.20 5.93 -4.08
CA LEU A 117 13.75 5.17 -5.21
C LEU A 117 12.75 5.05 -6.36
N LEU A 118 11.44 5.14 -6.13
CA LEU A 118 10.47 5.11 -7.24
C LEU A 118 10.62 6.28 -8.18
N ASP A 119 10.59 7.48 -7.60
CA ASP A 119 10.60 8.67 -8.42
C ASP A 119 11.99 8.83 -9.01
N MET A 120 13.05 8.40 -8.32
CA MET A 120 14.36 8.22 -8.95
C MET A 120 14.27 7.34 -10.22
N LEU A 121 13.67 6.16 -10.13
CA LEU A 121 13.55 5.22 -11.25
C LEU A 121 12.66 5.75 -12.38
N CYS A 122 11.55 6.42 -12.04
CA CYS A 122 10.59 6.95 -13.01
C CYS A 122 11.01 8.31 -13.61
N SER A 123 11.91 9.03 -12.93
CA SER A 123 12.43 10.35 -13.32
C SER A 123 13.79 10.26 -14.04
N LYS A 124 14.22 9.07 -14.49
CA LYS A 124 15.51 8.85 -15.20
C LYS A 124 15.68 9.57 -16.55
N THR A 125 14.78 10.48 -16.91
CA THR A 125 14.95 11.38 -18.05
C THR A 125 15.93 12.51 -17.69
N LEU A 126 16.69 13.03 -18.66
CA LEU A 126 17.68 14.11 -18.46
C LEU A 126 17.13 15.33 -17.71
N VAL A 127 15.84 15.64 -17.84
CA VAL A 127 15.18 16.80 -17.19
C VAL A 127 15.06 16.65 -15.67
N TYR A 128 14.99 15.41 -15.15
CA TYR A 128 14.76 15.15 -13.72
C TYR A 128 15.92 14.39 -13.05
N LEU A 129 17.06 14.23 -13.72
CA LEU A 129 18.19 13.45 -13.22
C LEU A 129 18.71 13.97 -11.86
N ALA A 130 18.87 15.28 -11.71
CA ALA A 130 19.33 15.88 -10.45
C ALA A 130 18.34 15.65 -9.29
N PHE A 131 17.03 15.59 -9.59
CA PHE A 131 16.01 15.27 -8.59
C PHE A 131 16.08 13.80 -8.19
N ALA A 132 16.24 12.91 -9.17
CA ALA A 132 16.41 11.48 -8.98
C ALA A 132 17.65 11.16 -8.11
N GLU A 133 18.77 11.85 -8.32
CA GLU A 133 19.98 11.71 -7.50
C GLU A 133 19.80 12.18 -6.05
N ALA A 134 19.12 13.31 -5.86
CA ALA A 134 18.80 13.82 -4.52
C ALA A 134 17.91 12.84 -3.74
N LEU A 135 16.93 12.22 -4.41
CA LEU A 135 16.06 11.20 -3.81
C LEU A 135 16.82 9.95 -3.40
N LEU A 136 17.77 9.48 -4.22
CA LEU A 136 18.63 8.35 -3.85
C LEU A 136 19.50 8.70 -2.64
N ALA A 137 20.07 9.91 -2.59
CA ALA A 137 20.87 10.35 -1.44
C ALA A 137 20.05 10.42 -0.15
N ASP A 138 18.83 10.98 -0.22
CA ASP A 138 17.90 11.04 0.91
C ASP A 138 17.51 9.62 1.37
N ALA A 139 17.23 8.70 0.44
CA ALA A 139 16.90 7.30 0.72
C ALA A 139 18.01 6.56 1.46
N LYS A 140 19.26 6.71 1.00
CA LYS A 140 20.43 6.11 1.65
C LYS A 140 20.62 6.62 3.07
N GLN A 141 20.44 7.92 3.29
CA GLN A 141 20.56 8.51 4.63
C GLN A 141 19.45 8.02 5.56
N LEU A 142 18.20 7.98 5.08
CA LEU A 142 17.08 7.50 5.88
C LEU A 142 17.21 6.02 6.23
N TYR A 143 17.74 5.20 5.31
CA TYR A 143 18.07 3.80 5.59
C TYR A 143 19.16 3.66 6.67
N ILE A 144 20.23 4.47 6.61
CA ILE A 144 21.26 4.52 7.66
C ILE A 144 20.65 4.89 9.02
N LEU A 145 19.75 5.88 9.04
CA LEU A 145 19.03 6.29 10.23
C LEU A 145 18.16 5.14 10.77
N GLY A 146 17.47 4.40 9.91
CA GLY A 146 16.71 3.20 10.29
C GLY A 146 17.58 2.11 10.93
N LYS A 147 18.79 1.86 10.39
CA LYS A 147 19.75 0.91 10.99
C LYS A 147 20.20 1.32 12.39
N GLN A 148 20.28 2.63 12.66
CA GLN A 148 20.64 3.20 13.95
C GLN A 148 19.46 3.16 14.94
N ASN A 149 18.23 3.38 14.46
CA ASN A 149 17.01 3.50 15.26
C ASN A 149 16.18 2.21 15.27
N ARG A 150 16.82 1.08 15.61
CA ARG A 150 16.19 -0.26 15.57
C ARG A 150 14.92 -0.34 16.42
N GLY A 151 13.93 -1.09 15.92
CA GLY A 151 12.63 -1.30 16.57
C GLY A 151 11.49 -0.64 15.81
N THR A 152 10.27 -1.00 16.20
CA THR A 152 9.02 -0.51 15.59
C THR A 152 8.68 0.91 16.07
N ALA A 153 8.02 1.74 15.27
CA ALA A 153 7.59 3.07 15.72
C ALA A 153 6.55 3.01 16.84
N ASN A 154 5.66 2.02 16.86
CA ASN A 154 4.68 1.87 17.94
C ASN A 154 5.32 1.60 19.32
N SER A 155 6.60 1.19 19.39
CA SER A 155 7.29 1.05 20.68
C SER A 155 7.64 2.39 21.32
N ILE A 156 7.68 3.48 20.54
CA ILE A 156 7.98 4.85 21.01
C ILE A 156 6.85 5.85 20.75
N ILE A 157 5.89 5.48 19.90
CA ILE A 157 4.64 6.21 19.66
C ILE A 157 3.48 5.22 19.91
N PRO A 158 3.11 4.94 21.18
CA PRO A 158 2.11 3.93 21.51
C PRO A 158 0.75 4.15 20.85
N LYS A 159 0.43 5.39 20.47
CA LYS A 159 -0.80 5.75 19.75
C LYS A 159 -0.92 5.08 18.39
N LEU A 160 0.18 4.68 17.76
CA LEU A 160 0.16 3.92 16.50
C LEU A 160 -0.47 2.53 16.69
N GLN A 161 -0.26 1.91 17.86
CA GLN A 161 -0.69 0.53 18.11
C GLN A 161 -2.20 0.30 17.95
N LYS A 162 -3.03 1.34 18.16
CA LYS A 162 -4.49 1.25 18.04
C LYS A 162 -4.98 1.22 16.59
N PHE A 163 -4.21 1.77 15.67
CA PHE A 163 -4.64 1.97 14.28
C PHE A 163 -3.79 1.13 13.32
N TYR A 164 -2.48 1.24 13.45
CA TYR A 164 -1.51 0.60 12.59
C TYR A 164 -0.28 0.20 13.41
N SER A 165 -0.40 -0.94 14.08
CA SER A 165 0.67 -1.60 14.83
C SER A 165 1.65 -2.30 13.89
N SER A 166 2.95 -2.09 14.06
CA SER A 166 3.94 -2.98 13.49
C SER A 166 4.34 -4.05 14.50
N ASP A 167 4.41 -5.30 14.05
CA ASP A 167 4.88 -6.43 14.85
C ASP A 167 6.38 -6.70 14.66
N ALA A 168 6.93 -6.25 13.53
CA ALA A 168 8.34 -6.36 13.18
C ALA A 168 8.82 -5.06 12.51
N TRP A 169 10.13 -4.94 12.34
CA TRP A 169 10.76 -3.83 11.61
C TRP A 169 11.83 -4.32 10.64
N GLU A 170 12.27 -5.57 10.81
CA GLU A 170 13.33 -6.16 9.99
C GLU A 170 12.87 -6.36 8.55
N ASP A 171 11.61 -6.68 8.30
CA ASP A 171 11.11 -6.88 6.95
C ASP A 171 11.03 -5.57 6.16
N GLU A 172 10.67 -4.43 6.76
CA GLU A 172 10.81 -3.12 6.10
C GLU A 172 12.27 -2.77 5.82
N MET A 173 13.19 -3.10 6.74
CA MET A 173 14.62 -2.85 6.51
C MET A 173 15.19 -3.78 5.44
N ALA A 174 14.75 -5.03 5.37
CA ALA A 174 15.09 -5.96 4.28
C ALA A 174 14.57 -5.43 2.94
N HIS A 175 13.34 -4.92 2.92
CA HIS A 175 12.70 -4.36 1.75
C HIS A 175 13.43 -3.11 1.25
N ALA A 176 13.76 -2.18 2.14
CA ALA A 176 14.55 -0.99 1.83
C ALA A 176 15.93 -1.34 1.27
N ALA A 177 16.63 -2.29 1.91
CA ALA A 177 17.94 -2.74 1.46
C ALA A 177 17.88 -3.40 0.07
N ALA A 178 16.87 -4.23 -0.19
CA ALA A 178 16.68 -4.86 -1.49
C ALA A 178 16.42 -3.83 -2.60
N TRP A 179 15.57 -2.83 -2.34
CA TRP A 179 15.34 -1.74 -3.29
C TRP A 179 16.59 -0.86 -3.49
N LEU A 180 17.36 -0.58 -2.44
CA LEU A 180 18.62 0.16 -2.56
C LEU A 180 19.63 -0.61 -3.42
N ALA A 181 19.77 -1.92 -3.22
CA ALA A 181 20.60 -2.78 -4.07
C ALA A 181 20.15 -2.72 -5.53
N TYR A 182 18.84 -2.81 -5.78
CA TYR A 182 18.27 -2.67 -7.13
C TYR A 182 18.58 -1.31 -7.75
N ALA A 183 18.41 -0.22 -6.99
CA ALA A 183 18.58 1.14 -7.48
C ALA A 183 20.04 1.51 -7.78
N VAL A 184 21.00 1.09 -6.95
CA VAL A 184 22.43 1.36 -7.20
C VAL A 184 23.03 0.46 -8.31
N GLY A 185 22.41 -0.70 -8.56
CA GLY A 185 22.81 -1.64 -9.60
C GLY A 185 24.07 -2.45 -9.28
N SER A 186 24.22 -3.61 -9.92
CA SER A 186 25.28 -4.59 -9.64
C SER A 186 26.71 -4.12 -9.91
N GLY A 187 26.88 -3.06 -10.70
CA GLY A 187 28.17 -2.43 -10.97
C GLY A 187 28.63 -1.46 -9.88
N SER A 188 27.77 -1.07 -8.95
CA SER A 188 28.13 -0.17 -7.84
C SER A 188 28.89 -0.93 -6.73
N GLY A 189 29.90 -0.28 -6.15
CA GLY A 189 30.61 -0.80 -4.96
C GLY A 189 29.72 -0.93 -3.71
N GLU A 190 28.55 -0.29 -3.69
CA GLU A 190 27.59 -0.38 -2.59
C GLU A 190 26.64 -1.58 -2.71
N TYR A 191 26.53 -2.17 -3.90
CA TYR A 191 25.54 -3.21 -4.22
C TYR A 191 25.58 -4.39 -3.25
N GLN A 192 26.77 -4.94 -3.02
CA GLN A 192 26.93 -6.12 -2.17
C GLN A 192 26.60 -5.83 -0.70
N GLY A 193 26.83 -4.59 -0.23
CA GLY A 193 26.45 -4.16 1.11
C GLY A 193 24.93 -4.19 1.30
N TYR A 194 24.19 -3.56 0.38
CA TYR A 194 22.72 -3.55 0.44
C TYR A 194 22.11 -4.93 0.21
N LEU A 195 22.63 -5.72 -0.73
CA LEU A 195 22.16 -7.09 -0.94
C LEU A 195 22.39 -7.96 0.30
N SER A 196 23.55 -7.84 0.94
CA SER A 196 23.86 -8.59 2.17
C SER A 196 22.93 -8.17 3.32
N ASP A 197 22.71 -6.87 3.50
CA ASP A 197 21.74 -6.36 4.48
C ASP A 197 20.34 -6.93 4.22
N ALA A 198 19.87 -6.92 2.97
CA ALA A 198 18.56 -7.44 2.59
C ALA A 198 18.42 -8.92 2.96
N LYS A 199 19.44 -9.73 2.67
CA LYS A 199 19.49 -11.15 3.06
C LYS A 199 19.53 -11.35 4.58
N ASN A 200 20.26 -10.50 5.30
CA ASN A 200 20.42 -10.60 6.76
C ASN A 200 19.14 -10.25 7.54
N TYR A 201 18.41 -9.23 7.09
CA TYR A 201 17.11 -8.88 7.65
C TYR A 201 16.00 -9.84 7.18
N PHE A 202 16.26 -10.53 6.06
CA PHE A 202 15.59 -11.71 5.48
C PHE A 202 15.09 -12.80 6.45
N LYS A 203 13.96 -12.67 7.15
CA LYS A 203 13.43 -13.77 7.99
C LYS A 203 12.53 -14.73 7.18
N GLY A 204 13.16 -15.59 6.38
CA GLY A 204 12.48 -16.67 5.64
C GLY A 204 12.09 -17.89 6.50
N GLY A 205 11.55 -18.93 5.86
CA GLY A 205 11.24 -20.22 6.47
C GLY A 205 9.78 -20.38 6.95
N GLU A 206 9.22 -19.38 7.62
CA GLU A 206 7.78 -19.33 7.92
C GLU A 206 7.00 -18.63 6.81
N VAL A 207 5.84 -19.19 6.45
CA VAL A 207 4.97 -18.59 5.44
C VAL A 207 4.33 -17.31 6.01
N PRO A 208 4.56 -16.12 5.40
CA PRO A 208 3.99 -14.87 5.90
C PRO A 208 2.46 -14.92 5.93
N TRP A 209 1.86 -14.27 6.94
CA TRP A 209 0.41 -14.24 7.10
C TRP A 209 -0.25 -13.46 5.95
N SER A 210 0.36 -12.39 5.45
CA SER A 210 -0.18 -11.60 4.33
C SER A 210 0.96 -10.95 3.55
N LEU A 211 0.58 -10.21 2.50
CA LEU A 211 1.37 -9.10 2.01
C LEU A 211 0.53 -7.84 2.27
N ASP A 212 0.98 -6.95 3.15
CA ASP A 212 0.23 -5.75 3.53
C ASP A 212 1.15 -4.63 4.06
N TRP A 213 0.59 -3.64 4.74
CA TRP A 213 1.31 -2.47 5.28
C TRP A 213 2.26 -2.80 6.43
N SER A 214 2.09 -3.95 7.09
CA SER A 214 2.89 -4.42 8.23
C SER A 214 3.81 -5.60 7.91
N GLU A 215 3.57 -6.30 6.79
CA GLU A 215 4.29 -7.52 6.43
C GLU A 215 4.82 -7.44 4.99
N LYS A 216 6.15 -7.34 4.85
CA LYS A 216 6.85 -7.16 3.56
C LYS A 216 7.55 -8.41 3.07
N ARG A 217 7.67 -9.48 3.86
CA ARG A 217 8.47 -10.66 3.48
C ARG A 217 8.10 -11.22 2.10
N PRO A 218 6.83 -11.33 1.68
CA PRO A 218 6.52 -11.82 0.33
C PRO A 218 7.08 -10.93 -0.80
N ALA A 219 7.08 -9.61 -0.62
CA ALA A 219 7.64 -8.66 -1.57
C ALA A 219 9.18 -8.68 -1.55
N VAL A 220 9.78 -8.79 -0.36
CA VAL A 220 11.24 -8.96 -0.19
C VAL A 220 11.72 -10.23 -0.89
N ALA A 221 11.01 -11.35 -0.74
CA ALA A 221 11.33 -12.60 -1.44
C ALA A 221 11.37 -12.42 -2.96
N PHE A 222 10.41 -11.68 -3.53
CA PHE A 222 10.42 -11.35 -4.95
C PHE A 222 11.61 -10.47 -5.35
N MET A 223 11.96 -9.46 -4.57
CA MET A 223 13.14 -8.63 -4.85
C MET A 223 14.43 -9.42 -4.77
N LEU A 224 14.60 -10.23 -3.73
CA LEU A 224 15.77 -11.09 -3.57
C LEU A 224 15.85 -12.13 -4.70
N TYR A 225 14.73 -12.72 -5.13
CA TYR A 225 14.66 -13.59 -6.31
C TYR A 225 15.25 -12.90 -7.54
N LYS A 226 14.88 -11.63 -7.82
CA LYS A 226 15.43 -10.86 -8.94
C LYS A 226 16.92 -10.55 -8.78
N LEU A 227 17.33 -10.12 -7.59
CA LEU A 227 18.71 -9.67 -7.32
C LEU A 227 19.73 -10.82 -7.29
N THR A 228 19.28 -12.04 -7.04
CA THR A 228 20.14 -13.22 -6.87
C THR A 228 20.06 -14.22 -8.02
N GLY A 229 19.23 -13.95 -9.04
CA GLY A 229 19.05 -14.88 -10.15
C GLY A 229 18.26 -16.14 -9.77
N GLY A 230 17.38 -16.05 -8.77
CA GLY A 230 16.37 -17.09 -8.52
C GLY A 230 16.39 -17.75 -7.14
N GLU A 231 17.32 -17.40 -6.25
CA GLU A 231 17.58 -18.09 -4.97
C GLU A 231 16.34 -18.15 -4.04
N TYR A 232 15.43 -17.18 -4.14
CA TYR A 232 14.25 -17.03 -3.26
C TYR A 232 12.93 -17.45 -3.93
N LYS A 233 12.99 -18.26 -4.98
CA LYS A 233 11.79 -18.73 -5.70
C LYS A 233 10.84 -19.49 -4.76
N SER A 234 11.36 -20.35 -3.90
CA SER A 234 10.55 -21.18 -2.99
C SER A 234 9.76 -20.35 -1.98
N ASP A 235 10.28 -19.23 -1.49
CA ASP A 235 9.55 -18.35 -0.55
C ASP A 235 8.30 -17.76 -1.21
N ILE A 236 8.41 -17.36 -2.48
CA ILE A 236 7.28 -16.85 -3.29
C ILE A 236 6.26 -17.96 -3.52
N GLU A 237 6.72 -19.16 -3.90
CA GLU A 237 5.85 -20.31 -4.16
C GLU A 237 5.12 -20.78 -2.91
N ASN A 238 5.82 -20.85 -1.77
CA ASN A 238 5.23 -21.24 -0.49
C ASN A 238 4.17 -20.24 -0.02
N PHE A 239 4.42 -18.94 -0.17
CA PHE A 239 3.39 -17.93 0.12
C PHE A 239 2.17 -18.10 -0.80
N LEU A 240 2.37 -18.07 -2.13
CA LEU A 240 1.25 -18.11 -3.09
C LEU A 240 0.48 -19.43 -3.05
N LYS A 241 1.12 -20.54 -2.67
CA LYS A 241 0.45 -21.83 -2.47
C LYS A 241 -0.74 -21.73 -1.51
N GLU A 242 -0.63 -20.94 -0.44
CA GLU A 242 -1.73 -20.75 0.51
C GLU A 242 -2.92 -19.99 -0.09
N TRP A 243 -2.67 -19.15 -1.09
CA TRP A 243 -3.67 -18.35 -1.79
C TRP A 243 -4.26 -19.03 -3.02
N LEU A 244 -3.69 -20.13 -3.49
CA LEU A 244 -4.15 -20.87 -4.66
C LEU A 244 -5.29 -21.86 -4.33
N PRO A 245 -6.02 -22.39 -5.34
CA PRO A 245 -6.97 -23.48 -5.10
C PRO A 245 -6.26 -24.67 -4.46
N GLY A 246 -6.81 -25.18 -3.35
CA GLY A 246 -6.18 -26.24 -2.54
C GLY A 246 -5.19 -25.76 -1.48
N GLY A 247 -4.96 -24.44 -1.36
CA GLY A 247 -4.26 -23.84 -0.22
C GLY A 247 -5.10 -23.82 1.07
N SER A 248 -4.52 -23.36 2.19
CA SER A 248 -5.22 -23.37 3.49
C SER A 248 -6.23 -22.24 3.69
N LEU A 249 -6.20 -21.19 2.85
CA LEU A 249 -7.03 -20.01 3.07
C LEU A 249 -8.49 -20.22 2.66
N PRO A 250 -9.44 -19.74 3.49
CA PRO A 250 -10.84 -19.91 3.18
C PRO A 250 -11.24 -19.06 1.98
N ARG A 251 -12.24 -19.55 1.25
CA ARG A 251 -12.77 -18.89 0.08
C ARG A 251 -14.25 -18.66 0.23
N THR A 252 -14.71 -17.52 -0.28
CA THR A 252 -16.14 -17.31 -0.43
C THR A 252 -16.72 -18.26 -1.47
N PRO A 253 -18.03 -18.57 -1.42
CA PRO A 253 -18.69 -19.39 -2.43
C PRO A 253 -18.49 -18.89 -3.86
N LYS A 254 -18.20 -17.59 -4.03
CA LYS A 254 -17.95 -16.93 -5.31
C LYS A 254 -16.46 -16.74 -5.65
N GLY A 255 -15.55 -17.29 -4.84
CA GLY A 255 -14.14 -17.49 -5.22
C GLY A 255 -13.11 -16.49 -4.68
N LEU A 256 -13.53 -15.46 -3.93
CA LEU A 256 -12.59 -14.57 -3.22
C LEU A 256 -11.84 -15.35 -2.15
N VAL A 257 -10.51 -15.26 -2.11
CA VAL A 257 -9.71 -15.69 -0.96
C VAL A 257 -9.95 -14.70 0.18
N TRP A 258 -10.62 -15.15 1.23
CA TRP A 258 -11.06 -14.29 2.32
C TRP A 258 -10.08 -14.42 3.49
N ARG A 259 -9.12 -13.50 3.61
CA ARG A 259 -8.08 -13.60 4.63
C ARG A 259 -8.52 -13.16 6.02
N ASP A 260 -9.19 -12.02 6.08
CA ASP A 260 -9.66 -11.39 7.31
C ASP A 260 -10.87 -10.51 7.01
N LYS A 261 -11.62 -10.19 8.05
CA LYS A 261 -12.81 -9.32 7.96
C LYS A 261 -12.46 -7.88 7.57
N TRP A 262 -11.28 -7.38 7.97
CA TRP A 262 -10.81 -6.04 7.65
C TRP A 262 -10.03 -6.05 6.33
N GLY A 263 -10.60 -5.46 5.29
CA GLY A 263 -9.91 -5.34 4.00
C GLY A 263 -9.70 -6.70 3.32
N SER A 264 -10.71 -7.58 3.32
CA SER A 264 -10.67 -8.86 2.62
C SER A 264 -10.26 -8.71 1.15
N ASN A 265 -10.79 -7.70 0.45
CA ASN A 265 -10.42 -7.38 -0.92
C ASN A 265 -8.96 -6.91 -1.02
N ARG A 266 -8.47 -6.06 -0.10
CA ARG A 266 -7.07 -5.59 -0.06
C ARG A 266 -6.09 -6.75 0.00
N TYR A 267 -6.38 -7.72 0.87
CA TYR A 267 -5.54 -8.90 1.03
C TYR A 267 -5.45 -9.74 -0.24
N ALA A 268 -6.59 -10.06 -0.85
CA ALA A 268 -6.63 -10.79 -2.11
C ALA A 268 -5.96 -10.01 -3.26
N ALA A 269 -6.08 -8.68 -3.27
CA ALA A 269 -5.49 -7.81 -4.29
C ALA A 269 -3.96 -7.78 -4.18
N ASN A 270 -3.42 -7.70 -2.97
CA ASN A 270 -1.97 -7.72 -2.73
C ASN A 270 -1.37 -9.08 -3.12
N ALA A 271 -2.03 -10.19 -2.79
CA ALA A 271 -1.61 -11.51 -3.22
C ALA A 271 -1.68 -11.67 -4.75
N ALA A 272 -2.73 -11.15 -5.39
CA ALA A 272 -2.88 -11.12 -6.84
C ALA A 272 -1.76 -10.32 -7.52
N MET A 273 -1.36 -9.18 -6.94
CA MET A 273 -0.22 -8.39 -7.43
C MET A 273 1.07 -9.22 -7.40
N LEU A 274 1.38 -9.87 -6.27
CA LEU A 274 2.56 -10.72 -6.16
C LEU A 274 2.54 -11.89 -7.14
N ALA A 275 1.38 -12.52 -7.34
CA ALA A 275 1.20 -13.58 -8.32
C ALA A 275 1.49 -13.08 -9.75
N LEU A 276 1.05 -11.88 -10.13
CA LEU A 276 1.36 -11.28 -11.43
C LEU A 276 2.85 -10.97 -11.59
N LEU A 277 3.49 -10.44 -10.55
CA LEU A 277 4.94 -10.21 -10.53
C LEU A 277 5.69 -11.53 -10.77
N ALA A 278 5.33 -12.58 -10.04
CA ALA A 278 5.91 -13.90 -10.17
C ALA A 278 5.67 -14.50 -11.57
N ALA A 279 4.45 -14.39 -12.09
CA ALA A 279 4.07 -14.90 -13.42
C ALA A 279 4.87 -14.23 -14.55
N LYS A 280 5.00 -12.90 -14.51
CA LYS A 280 5.78 -12.10 -15.48
C LYS A 280 7.29 -12.36 -15.40
N ASN A 281 7.77 -12.95 -14.30
CA ASN A 281 9.16 -13.37 -14.13
C ASN A 281 9.32 -14.90 -14.25
N GLY A 282 8.36 -15.60 -14.87
CA GLY A 282 8.49 -17.02 -15.26
C GLY A 282 8.19 -18.04 -14.16
N ILE A 283 7.60 -17.63 -13.03
CA ILE A 283 7.21 -18.53 -11.95
C ILE A 283 5.73 -18.89 -12.11
N ASN A 284 5.42 -20.17 -12.34
CA ASN A 284 4.06 -20.72 -12.44
C ASN A 284 3.09 -19.86 -13.27
N THR A 285 3.58 -19.34 -14.40
CA THR A 285 3.00 -18.21 -15.14
C THR A 285 1.49 -18.31 -15.35
N LYS A 286 0.99 -19.43 -15.87
CA LYS A 286 -0.44 -19.59 -16.15
C LYS A 286 -1.27 -19.59 -14.85
N GLN A 287 -0.89 -20.41 -13.88
CA GLN A 287 -1.65 -20.59 -12.65
C GLN A 287 -1.73 -19.29 -11.84
N TYR A 288 -0.61 -18.57 -11.75
CA TYR A 288 -0.55 -17.30 -11.02
C TYR A 288 -1.29 -16.17 -11.73
N TYR A 289 -1.24 -16.13 -13.06
CA TYR A 289 -2.05 -15.20 -13.84
C TYR A 289 -3.55 -15.46 -13.68
N ASP A 290 -3.99 -16.71 -13.84
CA ASP A 290 -5.40 -17.10 -13.70
C ASP A 290 -5.93 -16.78 -12.29
N PHE A 291 -5.11 -17.06 -11.26
CA PHE A 291 -5.43 -16.70 -9.89
C PHE A 291 -5.61 -15.19 -9.73
N ALA A 292 -4.62 -14.39 -10.14
CA ALA A 292 -4.70 -12.95 -10.01
C ALA A 292 -5.90 -12.36 -10.74
N ALA A 293 -6.15 -12.81 -11.98
CA ALA A 293 -7.31 -12.40 -12.76
C ALA A 293 -8.62 -12.74 -12.04
N SER A 294 -8.74 -13.94 -11.44
CA SER A 294 -9.95 -14.32 -10.69
C SER A 294 -10.24 -13.40 -9.51
N GLN A 295 -9.22 -12.99 -8.75
CA GLN A 295 -9.40 -12.15 -7.57
C GLN A 295 -9.76 -10.72 -7.97
N ILE A 296 -9.11 -10.18 -9.00
CA ILE A 296 -9.42 -8.83 -9.49
C ILE A 296 -10.80 -8.79 -10.16
N ASN A 297 -11.15 -9.78 -10.98
CA ASN A 297 -12.49 -9.83 -11.60
C ASN A 297 -13.60 -10.01 -10.56
N PHE A 298 -13.36 -10.75 -9.48
CA PHE A 298 -14.28 -10.79 -8.33
C PHE A 298 -14.57 -9.38 -7.80
N MET A 299 -13.53 -8.57 -7.60
CA MET A 299 -13.66 -7.18 -7.11
C MET A 299 -14.37 -6.27 -8.12
N LEU A 300 -14.21 -6.55 -9.42
CA LEU A 300 -14.78 -5.74 -10.50
C LEU A 300 -16.24 -6.10 -10.84
N GLY A 301 -16.70 -7.33 -10.56
CA GLY A 301 -18.07 -7.70 -10.92
C GLY A 301 -18.45 -9.18 -10.89
N ASP A 302 -17.51 -10.11 -10.99
CA ASP A 302 -17.83 -11.55 -11.18
C ASP A 302 -18.61 -12.14 -9.99
N ALA A 303 -18.56 -11.49 -8.84
CA ALA A 303 -19.36 -11.83 -7.68
C ALA A 303 -20.86 -11.43 -7.81
N GLY A 304 -21.30 -10.89 -8.95
CA GLY A 304 -22.63 -10.31 -9.17
C GLY A 304 -22.77 -8.87 -8.66
N ARG A 305 -21.67 -8.25 -8.22
CA ARG A 305 -21.55 -6.83 -7.91
C ARG A 305 -20.08 -6.40 -8.02
N SER A 306 -19.87 -5.11 -8.17
CA SER A 306 -18.57 -4.47 -8.00
C SER A 306 -18.33 -4.12 -6.52
N TYR A 307 -17.08 -4.20 -6.10
CA TYR A 307 -16.57 -3.67 -4.82
C TYR A 307 -15.77 -2.38 -5.02
N VAL A 308 -15.76 -1.84 -6.23
CA VAL A 308 -15.08 -0.58 -6.58
C VAL A 308 -16.11 0.51 -6.72
N VAL A 309 -16.03 1.53 -5.86
CA VAL A 309 -16.97 2.66 -5.84
C VAL A 309 -17.03 3.34 -7.21
N GLY A 310 -18.24 3.50 -7.74
CA GLY A 310 -18.48 4.18 -9.02
C GLY A 310 -18.07 3.38 -10.26
N PHE A 311 -17.78 2.09 -10.14
CA PHE A 311 -17.42 1.22 -11.26
C PHE A 311 -18.28 -0.05 -11.27
N GLY A 312 -18.70 -0.50 -12.46
CA GLY A 312 -19.38 -1.78 -12.63
C GLY A 312 -20.81 -1.81 -12.10
N GLN A 313 -21.40 -3.01 -12.06
CA GLN A 313 -22.78 -3.22 -11.63
C GLN A 313 -22.88 -3.19 -10.10
N ASN A 314 -23.88 -2.49 -9.55
CA ASN A 314 -24.20 -2.48 -8.11
C ASN A 314 -22.98 -2.15 -7.22
N SER A 315 -22.19 -1.15 -7.63
CA SER A 315 -21.03 -0.67 -6.87
C SER A 315 -21.43 -0.07 -5.52
N PRO A 316 -20.53 -0.02 -4.52
CA PRO A 316 -20.83 0.62 -3.24
C PRO A 316 -21.13 2.11 -3.40
N HIS A 317 -22.17 2.59 -2.72
CA HIS A 317 -22.62 3.98 -2.71
C HIS A 317 -22.46 4.63 -1.34
N ARG A 318 -22.19 3.85 -0.28
CA ARG A 318 -22.12 4.31 1.12
C ARG A 318 -20.78 3.94 1.77
N ALA A 319 -19.68 4.02 1.02
CA ALA A 319 -18.33 3.86 1.55
C ALA A 319 -18.09 4.75 2.80
N SER A 320 -17.43 4.21 3.82
CA SER A 320 -17.12 4.89 5.08
C SER A 320 -16.02 5.93 4.87
N HIS A 321 -16.41 7.10 4.36
CA HIS A 321 -15.48 8.16 3.98
C HIS A 321 -16.06 9.55 4.26
N LYS A 322 -15.44 10.26 5.23
CA LYS A 322 -15.91 11.54 5.78
C LYS A 322 -16.24 12.55 4.67
N ALA A 323 -15.28 12.89 3.83
CA ALA A 323 -15.47 13.92 2.80
C ALA A 323 -16.51 13.53 1.74
N ALA A 324 -16.59 12.25 1.37
CA ALA A 324 -17.52 11.78 0.35
C ALA A 324 -18.98 11.77 0.84
N SER A 325 -19.17 11.60 2.15
CA SER A 325 -20.48 11.65 2.80
C SER A 325 -21.03 13.08 2.97
N CYS A 326 -20.18 14.10 2.83
CA CYS A 326 -20.60 15.48 3.03
C CYS A 326 -21.30 16.07 1.80
N PRO A 327 -22.37 16.85 1.97
CA PRO A 327 -22.94 17.65 0.89
C PRO A 327 -22.00 18.81 0.49
N TRP A 328 -22.35 19.57 -0.55
CA TRP A 328 -21.65 20.82 -0.86
C TRP A 328 -21.89 21.91 0.21
N LYS A 329 -20.92 22.81 0.40
CA LYS A 329 -21.15 24.04 1.18
C LYS A 329 -22.24 24.89 0.50
N PRO A 330 -23.08 25.61 1.25
CA PRO A 330 -22.98 25.89 2.70
C PRO A 330 -23.67 24.87 3.62
N ALA A 331 -24.15 23.73 3.12
CA ALA A 331 -24.82 22.75 3.97
C ALA A 331 -23.90 22.25 5.10
N ILE A 332 -24.45 21.98 6.26
CA ILE A 332 -23.71 21.45 7.41
C ILE A 332 -23.31 20.00 7.10
N CYS A 333 -22.10 19.60 7.50
CA CYS A 333 -21.66 18.20 7.48
C CYS A 333 -21.18 17.79 8.87
N GLY A 334 -21.72 16.70 9.38
CA GLY A 334 -21.45 16.17 10.71
C GLY A 334 -21.84 14.69 10.82
N TRP A 335 -22.02 14.22 12.05
CA TRP A 335 -22.42 12.83 12.33
C TRP A 335 -23.76 12.42 11.69
N ASP A 336 -24.66 13.37 11.39
CA ASP A 336 -25.88 13.08 10.63
C ASP A 336 -25.58 12.47 9.24
N GLN A 337 -24.51 12.93 8.58
CA GLN A 337 -24.06 12.35 7.31
C GLN A 337 -23.42 10.99 7.48
N PHE A 338 -22.81 10.70 8.63
CA PHE A 338 -22.33 9.35 8.94
C PHE A 338 -23.50 8.36 9.00
N PHE A 339 -24.52 8.67 9.80
CA PHE A 339 -25.67 7.80 10.06
C PHE A 339 -26.72 7.78 8.93
N SER A 340 -26.64 8.71 7.97
CA SER A 340 -27.59 8.76 6.86
C SER A 340 -27.66 7.46 6.06
N SER A 341 -28.87 6.98 5.79
CA SER A 341 -29.13 5.85 4.88
C SER A 341 -28.97 6.22 3.41
N ALA A 342 -28.85 7.52 3.09
CA ALA A 342 -28.65 7.97 1.72
C ALA A 342 -27.24 7.61 1.21
N PRO A 343 -27.09 7.44 -0.12
CA PRO A 343 -25.80 7.42 -0.80
C PRO A 343 -24.90 8.59 -0.39
N ASN A 344 -23.58 8.40 -0.46
CA ASN A 344 -22.63 9.49 -0.36
C ASN A 344 -22.93 10.54 -1.46
N PRO A 345 -23.06 11.85 -1.12
CA PRO A 345 -23.28 12.91 -2.10
C PRO A 345 -22.18 13.03 -3.16
N HIS A 346 -20.98 12.55 -2.86
CA HIS A 346 -19.86 12.50 -3.79
C HIS A 346 -19.44 11.06 -4.02
N VAL A 347 -19.38 10.66 -5.29
CA VAL A 347 -18.88 9.33 -5.68
C VAL A 347 -17.37 9.32 -5.51
N LEU A 348 -16.87 8.45 -4.62
CA LEU A 348 -15.44 8.26 -4.39
C LEU A 348 -14.87 7.28 -5.44
N THR A 349 -14.92 7.68 -6.70
CA THR A 349 -14.63 6.82 -7.86
C THR A 349 -13.29 6.09 -7.72
N GLY A 350 -13.31 4.77 -7.92
CA GLY A 350 -12.11 3.92 -7.93
C GLY A 350 -11.67 3.42 -6.56
N ALA A 351 -12.31 3.86 -5.46
CA ALA A 351 -11.99 3.32 -4.14
C ALA A 351 -12.43 1.87 -4.02
N LEU A 352 -11.51 1.00 -3.61
CA LEU A 352 -11.81 -0.40 -3.29
C LEU A 352 -12.30 -0.46 -1.84
N VAL A 353 -13.53 -0.92 -1.62
CA VAL A 353 -14.04 -1.12 -0.26
C VAL A 353 -13.47 -2.40 0.35
N GLY A 354 -13.50 -2.49 1.68
CA GLY A 354 -13.00 -3.64 2.44
C GLY A 354 -13.45 -4.99 1.90
N GLY A 355 -14.72 -5.12 1.53
CA GLY A 355 -15.24 -6.31 0.84
C GLY A 355 -16.17 -7.15 1.71
N PRO A 356 -16.39 -8.43 1.37
CA PRO A 356 -17.29 -9.28 2.13
C PRO A 356 -16.99 -9.32 3.63
N SER A 357 -18.05 -9.27 4.43
CA SER A 357 -18.00 -9.26 5.90
C SER A 357 -17.64 -10.58 6.53
N ASP A 358 -17.84 -11.66 5.78
CA ASP A 358 -17.58 -13.02 6.22
C ASP A 358 -17.16 -13.90 5.04
N VAL A 359 -16.72 -15.11 5.39
CA VAL A 359 -16.38 -16.16 4.42
C VAL A 359 -17.57 -16.59 3.55
N ASN A 360 -18.82 -16.30 3.92
CA ASN A 360 -19.97 -16.65 3.08
C ASN A 360 -20.18 -15.65 1.91
N GLY A 361 -19.40 -14.57 1.87
CA GLY A 361 -19.51 -13.56 0.82
C GLY A 361 -20.58 -12.49 1.10
N THR A 362 -21.07 -12.39 2.34
CA THR A 362 -22.06 -11.37 2.74
C THR A 362 -21.46 -9.97 2.61
N PHE A 363 -22.23 -8.99 2.12
CA PHE A 363 -21.80 -7.59 2.09
C PHE A 363 -23.00 -6.65 2.15
N SER A 364 -22.94 -5.70 3.07
CA SER A 364 -23.91 -4.61 3.24
C SER A 364 -23.25 -3.29 2.88
N ASP A 365 -23.87 -2.52 1.99
CA ASP A 365 -23.43 -1.16 1.66
C ASP A 365 -23.92 -0.17 2.74
N ASP A 366 -23.26 -0.24 3.89
CA ASP A 366 -23.55 0.55 5.07
C ASP A 366 -22.30 1.29 5.56
N ARG A 367 -22.38 2.63 5.56
CA ARG A 367 -21.30 3.54 6.00
C ARG A 367 -20.86 3.29 7.44
N THR A 368 -21.77 2.80 8.28
CA THR A 368 -21.52 2.54 9.69
C THR A 368 -20.80 1.20 9.92
N MET A 369 -20.85 0.28 8.96
CA MET A 369 -20.10 -0.98 8.97
C MET A 369 -18.71 -0.77 8.35
N PHE A 370 -17.91 0.07 9.02
CA PHE A 370 -16.63 0.51 8.50
C PHE A 370 -15.69 -0.66 8.20
N GLU A 371 -15.79 -1.81 8.87
CA GLU A 371 -14.95 -2.98 8.55
C GLU A 371 -15.00 -3.42 7.08
N PHE A 372 -16.16 -3.23 6.45
CA PHE A 372 -16.47 -3.76 5.12
C PHE A 372 -16.60 -2.66 4.07
N THR A 373 -17.00 -1.46 4.51
CA THR A 373 -17.18 -0.27 3.65
C THR A 373 -16.06 0.75 3.81
N GLU A 374 -15.07 0.52 4.67
CA GLU A 374 -13.84 1.31 4.73
C GLU A 374 -13.13 1.29 3.38
N VAL A 375 -12.51 2.43 3.11
CA VAL A 375 -11.66 2.69 1.96
C VAL A 375 -10.37 3.28 2.50
N ALA A 376 -9.26 2.75 2.04
CA ALA A 376 -7.95 3.20 2.45
C ALA A 376 -6.99 3.19 1.27
N THR A 377 -5.93 3.97 1.38
CA THR A 377 -4.91 4.08 0.34
C THR A 377 -4.15 2.76 0.16
N ASP A 378 -3.92 2.00 1.24
CA ASP A 378 -3.29 0.68 1.18
C ASP A 378 -4.20 -0.38 0.50
N TYR A 379 -5.53 -0.21 0.56
CA TYR A 379 -6.47 -1.12 -0.11
C TYR A 379 -6.35 -1.01 -1.63
N ASN A 380 -6.09 0.18 -2.12
CA ASN A 380 -5.99 0.47 -3.54
C ASN A 380 -4.60 0.15 -4.14
N ALA A 381 -3.57 0.00 -3.31
CA ALA A 381 -2.18 -0.07 -3.76
C ALA A 381 -1.88 -1.32 -4.59
N GLY A 382 -2.00 -2.52 -3.99
CA GLY A 382 -1.83 -3.77 -4.71
C GLY A 382 -2.91 -3.99 -5.77
N PHE A 383 -4.14 -3.50 -5.53
CA PHE A 383 -5.23 -3.55 -6.50
C PHE A 383 -4.90 -2.81 -7.80
N ALA A 384 -4.41 -1.57 -7.71
CA ALA A 384 -4.04 -0.79 -8.89
C ALA A 384 -2.87 -1.41 -9.65
N SER A 385 -1.85 -1.92 -8.93
CA SER A 385 -0.72 -2.63 -9.55
C SER A 385 -1.15 -3.94 -10.22
N ALA A 386 -2.06 -4.70 -9.59
CA ALA A 386 -2.60 -5.94 -10.16
C ALA A 386 -3.49 -5.67 -11.39
N LEU A 387 -4.30 -4.61 -11.35
CA LEU A 387 -5.11 -4.17 -12.50
C LEU A 387 -4.26 -3.89 -13.73
N ALA A 388 -3.11 -3.22 -13.58
CA ALA A 388 -2.18 -3.01 -14.69
C ALA A 388 -1.62 -4.35 -15.22
N GLY A 389 -1.48 -5.37 -14.36
CA GLY A 389 -0.89 -6.65 -14.74
C GLY A 389 -1.81 -7.58 -15.52
N ILE A 390 -3.12 -7.37 -15.44
CA ILE A 390 -4.14 -8.19 -16.12
C ILE A 390 -4.44 -7.54 -17.47
N GLN A 391 -4.03 -8.22 -18.55
CA GLN A 391 -4.20 -7.77 -19.94
C GLN A 391 -5.09 -8.71 -20.75
#